data_AF-A0A5C4YF30-F1
#
_entry.id   AF-A0A5C4YF30-F1
#
_cell.length_a   1.000
_cell.length_b   1.000
_cell.length_c   1.000
_cell.angle_alpha   90.00
_cell.angle_beta   90.00
_cell.angle_gamma   90.00
#
_symmetry.space_group_name_H-M   'P 1'
#
loop_
_entity.id
_entity.type
_entity.pdbx_description
1 polymer ?
#
loop_
_entity_poly.entity_id
_entity_poly.type
_entity_poly.pdbx_seq_one_letter_code
_entity_poly.pdbx_strand_id
1 'polypeptide(L)'
;MFDFLYNNISYLGLFIVCFLSSTLLPLASEAFVLGFTKLDFNPNLVLIIATLGNTLGSLSTYALAYFGKEKILEKYFSKSLKKLENFNANFAKFGSIFAFLSFLPLAGDLFTLGLGFAKYSFIKTTIFIALGKFIRYYILIFLGQLF
;
A
#
# COMPACT_ATOMS: atom_id res chain seq x y z
N MET A 1 -11.38 30.16 5.96
CA MET A 1 -10.58 29.58 7.07
C MET A 1 -11.04 28.16 7.40
N PHE A 2 -12.33 27.96 7.72
CA PHE A 2 -12.88 26.63 8.04
C PHE A 2 -12.77 25.62 6.89
N ASP A 3 -13.11 25.98 5.65
CA ASP A 3 -13.02 25.06 4.50
C ASP A 3 -11.58 24.62 4.19
N PHE A 4 -10.62 25.53 4.38
CA PHE A 4 -9.20 25.23 4.24
C PHE A 4 -8.73 24.23 5.31
N LEU A 5 -9.13 24.42 6.57
CA LEU A 5 -8.81 23.50 7.65
C LEU A 5 -9.48 22.14 7.43
N TYR A 6 -10.76 22.12 7.05
CA TYR A 6 -11.52 20.92 6.73
C TYR A 6 -10.84 20.10 5.63
N ASN A 7 -10.46 20.75 4.52
CA ASN A 7 -9.82 20.07 3.39
C ASN A 7 -8.46 19.49 3.76
N ASN A 8 -7.59 20.26 4.42
CA ASN A 8 -6.25 19.79 4.77
C ASN A 8 -6.28 18.64 5.80
N ILE A 9 -7.13 18.74 6.82
CA ILE A 9 -7.29 17.67 7.82
C ILE A 9 -7.86 16.41 7.17
N SER A 10 -8.81 16.57 6.25
CA SER A 10 -9.40 15.43 5.53
C SER A 10 -8.37 14.73 4.65
N TYR A 11 -7.60 15.47 3.85
CA TYR A 11 -6.54 14.88 3.01
C TYR A 11 -5.43 14.22 3.84
N LEU A 12 -5.07 14.79 4.99
CA LEU A 12 -4.16 14.15 5.94
C LEU A 12 -4.76 12.85 6.49
N GLY A 13 -6.05 12.84 6.81
CA GLY A 13 -6.78 11.64 7.21
C GLY A 13 -6.76 10.56 6.12
N LEU A 14 -7.00 10.93 4.86
CA LEU A 14 -6.90 10.03 3.71
C LEU A 14 -5.50 9.44 3.59
N PHE A 15 -4.46 10.27 3.71
CA PHE A 15 -3.07 9.82 3.71
C PHE A 15 -2.81 8.79 4.81
N ILE A 16 -3.18 9.10 6.06
CA ILE A 16 -2.95 8.23 7.21
C ILE A 16 -3.66 6.89 7.03
N VAL A 17 -4.94 6.90 6.61
CA VAL A 17 -5.69 5.66 6.40
C VAL A 17 -5.08 4.84 5.25
N CYS A 18 -4.71 5.48 4.13
CA CYS A 18 -4.07 4.79 3.02
C CYS A 18 -2.70 4.21 3.42
N PHE A 19 -1.92 4.95 4.20
CA PHE A 19 -0.66 4.50 4.77
C PHE A 19 -0.87 3.26 5.64
N LEU A 20 -1.73 3.34 6.65
CA LEU A 20 -2.00 2.25 7.57
C LEU A 20 -2.60 1.03 6.85
N SER A 21 -3.44 1.23 5.83
CA SER A 21 -4.07 0.14 5.06
C SER A 21 -3.10 -0.74 4.27
N SER A 22 -1.89 -0.24 4.01
CA SER A 22 -0.85 -1.01 3.33
C SER A 22 0.31 -1.39 4.24
N THR A 23 0.11 -1.16 5.54
CA THR A 23 0.87 -1.86 6.57
C THR A 23 0.15 -3.15 6.91
N LEU A 24 0.58 -3.84 7.96
CA LEU A 24 0.02 -5.12 8.37
C LEU A 24 -1.33 -4.97 9.11
N LEU A 25 -1.99 -3.81 8.97
CA LEU A 25 -3.30 -3.48 9.52
C LEU A 25 -4.37 -3.64 8.44
N PRO A 26 -5.41 -4.45 8.67
CA PRO A 26 -6.50 -4.64 7.72
C PRO A 26 -7.43 -3.41 7.74
N LEU A 27 -7.12 -2.41 6.91
CA LEU A 27 -7.98 -1.25 6.66
C LEU A 27 -8.38 -1.20 5.18
N ALA A 28 -9.63 -0.82 4.90
CA ALA A 28 -10.16 -0.74 3.54
C ALA A 28 -9.93 0.66 2.94
N SER A 29 -8.74 0.93 2.40
CA SER A 29 -8.45 2.23 1.76
C SER A 29 -9.36 2.54 0.58
N GLU A 30 -9.87 1.52 -0.11
CA GLU A 30 -10.83 1.62 -1.21
C GLU A 30 -12.07 2.43 -0.81
N ALA A 31 -12.64 2.12 0.35
CA ALA A 31 -13.86 2.77 0.84
C ALA A 31 -13.62 4.26 1.12
N PHE A 32 -12.45 4.61 1.65
CA PHE A 32 -12.09 6.00 1.91
C PHE A 32 -11.85 6.78 0.61
N VAL A 33 -11.15 6.19 -0.37
CA VAL A 33 -10.92 6.84 -1.66
C VAL A 33 -12.25 7.10 -2.41
N LEU A 34 -13.16 6.12 -2.43
CA LEU A 34 -14.50 6.32 -2.99
C LEU A 34 -15.30 7.36 -2.20
N GLY A 35 -15.26 7.31 -0.87
CA GLY A 35 -15.96 8.24 0.00
C GLY A 35 -15.54 9.70 -0.25
N PHE A 36 -14.23 9.96 -0.35
CA PHE A 36 -13.72 11.30 -0.67
C PHE A 36 -14.18 11.77 -2.05
N THR A 37 -14.16 10.87 -3.04
CA THR A 37 -14.64 11.20 -4.39
C THR A 37 -16.13 11.56 -4.39
N LYS A 38 -16.95 10.88 -3.58
CA LYS A 38 -18.39 11.15 -3.43
C LYS A 38 -18.72 12.38 -2.58
N LEU A 39 -17.75 12.88 -1.80
CA LEU A 39 -17.86 14.11 -1.01
C LEU A 39 -17.29 15.33 -1.76
N ASP A 40 -17.21 15.25 -3.09
CA ASP A 40 -16.74 16.32 -3.99
C ASP A 40 -15.30 16.81 -3.73
N PHE A 41 -14.44 15.99 -3.11
CA PHE A 41 -13.01 16.28 -3.03
C PHE A 41 -12.37 16.18 -4.42
N ASN A 42 -11.29 16.94 -4.66
CA ASN A 42 -10.59 16.94 -5.93
C ASN A 42 -10.03 15.54 -6.25
N PRO A 43 -10.49 14.86 -7.32
CA PRO A 43 -10.11 13.47 -7.61
C PRO A 43 -8.61 13.28 -7.87
N ASN A 44 -7.95 14.28 -8.45
CA ASN A 44 -6.50 14.22 -8.71
C ASN A 44 -5.71 14.29 -7.41
N LEU A 45 -6.14 15.13 -6.46
CA LEU A 45 -5.50 15.20 -5.13
C LEU A 45 -5.76 13.92 -4.34
N VAL A 46 -6.98 13.38 -4.37
CA VAL A 46 -7.31 12.08 -3.76
C VAL A 46 -6.40 10.99 -4.32
N LEU A 47 -6.24 10.91 -5.64
CA LEU A 47 -5.38 9.94 -6.31
C LEU A 47 -3.92 10.04 -5.86
N ILE A 48 -3.35 11.25 -5.88
CA ILE A 48 -1.95 11.49 -5.50
C ILE A 48 -1.73 11.14 -4.03
N ILE A 49 -2.60 11.62 -3.13
CA ILE A 49 -2.45 11.45 -1.69
C ILE A 49 -2.65 9.99 -1.27
N ALA A 50 -3.67 9.33 -1.82
CA ALA A 50 -3.91 7.90 -1.56
C ALA A 50 -2.74 7.04 -2.07
N THR A 51 -2.23 7.33 -3.27
CA THR A 51 -1.07 6.64 -3.86
C THR A 51 0.17 6.81 -3.00
N LEU A 52 0.48 8.05 -2.58
CA LEU A 52 1.63 8.36 -1.74
C LEU A 52 1.53 7.67 -0.38
N GLY A 53 0.40 7.81 0.31
CA GLY A 53 0.17 7.18 1.61
C GLY A 53 0.34 5.66 1.52
N ASN A 54 -0.36 5.02 0.58
CA ASN A 54 -0.33 3.57 0.43
C ASN A 54 1.07 3.05 0.01
N THR A 55 1.78 3.77 -0.88
CA THR A 55 3.16 3.43 -1.26
C THR A 55 4.09 3.50 -0.06
N LEU A 56 4.04 4.57 0.74
CA LEU A 56 4.87 4.71 1.94
C LEU A 56 4.52 3.66 3.00
N GLY A 57 3.24 3.30 3.14
CA GLY A 57 2.79 2.21 3.99
C GLY A 57 3.43 0.87 3.58
N SER A 58 3.39 0.54 2.29
CA SER A 58 4.08 -0.65 1.76
C SER A 58 5.60 -0.58 2.02
N LEU A 59 6.25 0.56 1.76
CA LEU A 59 7.69 0.71 1.98
C LEU A 59 8.08 0.55 3.46
N SER A 60 7.19 0.89 4.40
CA SER A 60 7.40 0.61 5.82
C SER A 60 7.40 -0.89 6.12
N THR A 61 6.47 -1.65 5.54
CA THR A 61 6.45 -3.13 5.61
C THR A 61 7.70 -3.74 4.99
N TYR A 62 8.11 -3.25 3.81
CA TYR A 62 9.34 -3.67 3.15
C TYR A 62 10.56 -3.42 4.05
N ALA A 63 10.67 -2.23 4.64
CA ALA A 63 11.79 -1.87 5.51
C ALA A 63 11.82 -2.73 6.78
N LEU A 64 10.66 -3.01 7.37
CA LEU A 64 10.53 -3.92 8.52
C LEU A 64 11.06 -5.32 8.19
N ALA A 65 10.75 -5.87 7.01
CA ALA A 65 11.26 -7.17 6.58
C ALA A 65 12.75 -7.12 6.19
N TYR A 66 13.21 -6.02 5.60
CA TYR A 66 14.60 -5.84 5.16
C TYR A 66 15.58 -5.73 6.34
N PHE A 67 15.21 -4.96 7.38
CA PHE A 67 16.06 -4.67 8.54
C PHE A 67 15.70 -5.44 9.80
N GLY A 68 14.52 -6.05 9.85
CA GLY A 68 14.00 -6.71 11.04
C GLY A 68 14.81 -7.94 11.43
N LYS A 69 14.98 -8.14 12.74
CA LYS A 69 15.60 -9.35 13.28
C LYS A 69 14.63 -10.52 13.14
N GLU A 70 15.13 -11.65 12.67
CA GLU A 70 14.37 -12.89 12.43
C GLU A 70 13.46 -13.24 13.62
N LYS A 71 13.98 -13.29 14.84
CA LYS A 71 13.21 -13.58 16.07
C LYS A 71 12.02 -12.63 16.32
N ILE A 72 12.15 -11.35 15.96
CA ILE A 72 11.07 -10.36 16.14
C ILE A 72 9.99 -10.60 15.07
N LEU A 73 10.43 -10.82 13.83
CA LEU A 73 9.52 -11.06 12.72
C LEU A 73 8.75 -12.37 12.89
N GLU A 74 9.40 -13.44 13.35
CA GLU A 74 8.75 -14.69 13.72
C GLU A 74 7.69 -14.49 14.80
N LYS A 75 8.00 -13.72 15.86
CA LYS A 75 7.07 -13.49 16.96
C LYS A 75 5.80 -12.76 16.54
N TYR A 76 5.92 -11.68 15.76
CA TYR A 76 4.79 -10.79 15.44
C TYR A 76 4.16 -11.08 14.06
N PHE A 77 4.89 -11.71 13.14
CA PHE A 77 4.45 -11.97 11.77
C PHE A 77 4.46 -13.46 11.38
N SER A 78 4.54 -14.38 12.34
CA SER A 78 4.52 -15.85 12.11
C SER A 78 3.48 -16.32 11.09
N LYS A 79 2.25 -15.78 11.15
CA LYS A 79 1.17 -16.14 10.21
C LYS A 79 1.49 -15.71 8.77
N SER A 80 1.99 -14.48 8.59
CA SER A 80 2.36 -13.94 7.28
C SER A 80 3.60 -14.65 6.73
N LEU A 81 4.56 -14.97 7.59
CA LEU A 81 5.76 -15.75 7.25
C LEU A 81 5.40 -17.15 6.74
N LYS A 82 4.55 -17.89 7.47
CA LYS A 82 4.07 -19.20 7.01
C LYS A 82 3.37 -19.15 5.66
N LYS A 83 2.55 -18.10 5.41
CA LYS A 83 1.91 -17.91 4.10
C LYS A 83 2.94 -17.64 3.01
N LEU A 84 3.97 -16.84 3.31
CA LEU A 84 5.04 -16.52 2.38
C LEU A 84 5.88 -17.75 2.03
N GLU A 85 6.21 -18.59 3.01
CA GLU A 85 6.91 -19.87 2.82
C GLU A 85 6.10 -20.81 1.92
N ASN A 86 4.80 -20.95 2.20
CA ASN A 86 3.90 -21.78 1.38
C ASN A 86 3.73 -21.28 -0.06
N PHE A 87 3.87 -19.96 -0.28
CA PHE A 87 3.77 -19.35 -1.61
C PHE A 87 4.96 -19.74 -2.52
N ASN A 88 6.11 -20.10 -1.93
CA ASN A 88 7.31 -20.60 -2.62
C ASN A 88 7.69 -19.82 -3.90
N ALA A 89 7.76 -18.49 -3.79
CA ALA A 89 8.03 -17.62 -4.93
C ALA A 89 9.46 -17.05 -4.92
N ASN A 90 10.01 -16.84 -6.11
CA ASN A 90 11.33 -16.25 -6.28
C ASN A 90 11.25 -14.71 -6.35
N PHE A 91 11.21 -14.08 -5.17
CA PHE A 91 11.16 -12.62 -5.03
C PHE A 91 12.40 -11.90 -5.56
N ALA A 92 13.56 -12.57 -5.58
CA ALA A 92 14.78 -12.00 -6.17
C ALA A 92 14.68 -11.89 -7.70
N LYS A 93 14.11 -12.90 -8.36
CA LYS A 93 13.94 -12.93 -9.83
C LYS A 93 12.75 -12.08 -10.30
N PHE A 94 11.61 -12.15 -9.61
CA PHE A 94 10.36 -11.53 -10.04
C PHE A 94 9.95 -10.30 -9.21
N GLY A 95 10.89 -9.69 -8.48
CA GLY A 95 10.59 -8.64 -7.50
C GLY A 95 9.78 -7.47 -8.05
N SER A 96 10.08 -6.97 -9.24
CA SER A 96 9.28 -5.90 -9.88
C SER A 96 7.82 -6.28 -10.08
N ILE A 97 7.52 -7.55 -10.41
CA ILE A 97 6.15 -8.03 -10.61
C ILE A 97 5.42 -8.08 -9.26
N PHE A 98 6.08 -8.62 -8.22
CA PHE A 98 5.50 -8.63 -6.87
C PHE A 98 5.31 -7.24 -6.30
N ALA A 99 6.23 -6.32 -6.57
CA ALA A 99 6.14 -4.91 -6.17
C ALA A 99 4.93 -4.26 -6.84
N PHE A 100 4.76 -4.48 -8.15
CA PHE A 100 3.60 -4.01 -8.88
C PHE A 100 2.30 -4.58 -8.34
N LEU A 101 2.22 -5.91 -8.14
CA LEU A 101 1.03 -6.60 -7.65
C LEU A 101 0.75 -6.38 -6.16
N SER A 102 1.55 -5.57 -5.45
CA SER A 102 1.30 -5.21 -4.05
C SER A 102 -0.02 -4.47 -3.84
N PHE A 103 -0.67 -3.99 -4.90
CA PHE A 103 -2.01 -3.39 -4.81
C PHE A 103 -3.13 -4.42 -4.65
N LEU A 104 -2.87 -5.72 -4.87
CA LEU A 104 -3.91 -6.74 -4.78
C LEU A 104 -4.44 -6.88 -3.34
N PRO A 105 -5.77 -7.02 -3.15
CA PRO A 105 -6.35 -7.18 -1.83
C PRO A 105 -5.83 -8.46 -1.18
N LEU A 106 -5.58 -8.43 0.14
CA LEU A 106 -5.14 -9.54 1.00
C LEU A 106 -3.76 -10.15 0.70
N ALA A 107 -3.30 -10.12 -0.56
CA ALA A 107 -2.02 -10.68 -0.99
C ALA A 107 -0.90 -9.64 -1.00
N GLY A 108 -1.23 -8.36 -1.19
CA GLY A 108 -0.24 -7.31 -1.41
C GLY A 108 0.79 -7.14 -0.29
N ASP A 109 0.38 -7.30 0.96
CA ASP A 109 1.27 -7.19 2.12
C ASP A 109 2.28 -8.35 2.18
N LEU A 110 1.86 -9.55 1.75
CA LEU A 110 2.75 -10.71 1.66
C LEU A 110 3.84 -10.49 0.62
N PHE A 111 3.49 -9.88 -0.52
CA PHE A 111 4.47 -9.57 -1.56
C PHE A 111 5.50 -8.56 -1.07
N THR A 112 5.04 -7.53 -0.37
CA THR A 112 5.90 -6.47 0.16
C THR A 112 6.84 -7.00 1.26
N LEU A 113 6.35 -7.89 2.13
CA LEU A 113 7.18 -8.62 3.09
C LEU A 113 8.23 -9.49 2.37
N GLY A 114 7.82 -10.28 1.38
CA GLY A 114 8.72 -11.16 0.62
C GLY A 114 9.83 -10.40 -0.10
N LEU A 115 9.52 -9.24 -0.66
CA LEU A 115 10.51 -8.34 -1.27
C LEU A 115 11.55 -7.86 -0.26
N GLY A 116 11.12 -7.52 0.95
CA GLY A 116 12.02 -7.10 2.03
C GLY A 116 12.95 -8.24 2.47
N PHE A 117 12.42 -9.45 2.68
CA PHE A 117 13.23 -10.62 3.02
C PHE A 117 14.24 -11.00 1.95
N ALA A 118 13.82 -10.93 0.68
CA ALA A 118 14.70 -11.18 -0.46
C ALA A 118 15.70 -10.04 -0.71
N LYS A 119 15.64 -8.96 0.08
CA LYS A 119 16.49 -7.76 -0.07
C LYS A 119 16.50 -7.22 -1.50
N TYR A 120 15.33 -7.21 -2.14
CA TYR A 120 15.18 -6.74 -3.51
C TYR A 120 15.51 -5.25 -3.63
N SER A 121 15.81 -4.74 -4.83
CA SER A 121 16.22 -3.34 -5.01
C SER A 121 15.15 -2.36 -4.51
N PHE A 122 15.50 -1.51 -3.52
CA PHE A 122 14.60 -0.50 -2.96
C PHE A 122 14.00 0.41 -4.03
N ILE A 123 14.82 0.91 -4.96
CA ILE A 123 14.37 1.82 -6.03
C ILE A 123 13.34 1.14 -6.93
N LYS A 124 13.61 -0.10 -7.35
CA LYS A 124 12.64 -0.86 -8.17
C LYS A 124 11.36 -1.13 -7.38
N THR A 125 11.47 -1.56 -6.13
CA THR A 125 10.32 -1.78 -5.24
C THR A 125 9.45 -0.52 -5.16
N THR A 126 10.04 0.65 -4.86
CA THR A 126 9.32 1.92 -4.76
C THR A 126 8.58 2.27 -6.05
N ILE A 127 9.26 2.22 -7.20
CA ILE A 127 8.66 2.59 -8.49
C ILE A 127 7.47 1.66 -8.83
N PHE A 128 7.67 0.35 -8.72
CA PHE A 128 6.63 -0.61 -9.12
C PHE A 128 5.45 -0.64 -8.14
N ILE A 129 5.68 -0.47 -6.83
CA ILE A 129 4.60 -0.27 -5.86
C ILE A 129 3.80 0.98 -6.21
N ALA A 130 4.47 2.13 -6.41
CA ALA A 130 3.80 3.38 -6.73
C ALA A 130 2.94 3.26 -7.99
N LEU A 131 3.46 2.64 -9.05
CA LEU A 131 2.71 2.37 -10.27
C LEU A 131 1.49 1.49 -10.03
N GLY A 132 1.64 0.39 -9.29
CA GLY A 132 0.53 -0.51 -8.98
C GLY A 132 -0.58 0.17 -8.18
N LYS A 133 -0.22 0.90 -7.12
CA LYS A 133 -1.18 1.64 -6.27
C LYS A 133 -1.86 2.76 -7.04
N PHE A 134 -1.11 3.49 -7.86
CA PHE A 134 -1.64 4.52 -8.75
C PHE A 134 -2.72 3.96 -9.68
N ILE A 135 -2.42 2.86 -10.39
CA ILE A 135 -3.36 2.23 -11.32
C ILE A 135 -4.62 1.77 -10.59
N ARG A 136 -4.47 1.11 -9.43
CA ARG A 136 -5.61 0.67 -8.61
C ARG A 136 -6.54 1.84 -8.26
N TYR A 137 -5.98 2.93 -7.73
CA TYR A 137 -6.79 4.07 -7.32
C TYR A 137 -7.35 4.87 -8.50
N TYR A 138 -6.61 4.96 -9.60
CA TYR A 138 -7.10 5.56 -10.83
C TYR A 138 -8.35 4.84 -11.33
N ILE A 139 -8.30 3.51 -11.44
CA ILE A 139 -9.45 2.68 -11.85
C ILE A 139 -10.61 2.88 -10.88
N LEU A 140 -10.34 2.86 -9.57
CA LEU A 140 -11.38 2.96 -8.55
C LEU A 140 -12.06 4.33 -8.53
N ILE A 141 -11.31 5.42 -8.68
CA ILE A 141 -11.85 6.78 -8.81
C ILE A 141 -12.66 6.91 -10.10
N PHE A 142 -12.12 6.42 -11.23
CA PHE A 142 -12.81 6.45 -12.52
C PHE A 142 -14.15 5.70 -12.46
N LEU A 143 -14.16 4.47 -11.92
CA LEU A 143 -15.39 3.71 -11.72
C LEU A 143 -16.33 4.40 -10.74
N GLY A 144 -15.81 4.98 -9.66
CA GLY A 144 -16.61 5.72 -8.68
C GLY A 144 -17.26 7.00 -9.21
N GLN A 145 -16.80 7.53 -10.34
CA GLN A 145 -17.43 8.66 -11.03
C GLN A 145 -18.51 8.23 -12.03
N LEU A 146 -18.51 6.96 -12.44
CA LEU A 146 -19.52 6.40 -13.36
C LEU A 146 -20.82 6.00 -12.66
N PHE A 147 -20.80 5.81 -11.32
CA PHE A 147 -21.92 5.31 -10.50
C PHE A 147 -22.14 6.14 -9.23
#